data_AF-A0A816FZ92-F1
#
_entry.id   AF-A0A816FZ92-F1
#
_cell.length_a   1.000
_cell.length_b   1.000
_cell.length_c   1.000
_cell.angle_alpha   90.00
_cell.angle_beta   90.00
_cell.angle_gamma   90.00
#
_symmetry.space_group_name_H-M   'P 1'
#
loop_
_entity.id
_entity.type
_entity.pdbx_description
1 polymer ?
#
loop_
_entity_poly.entity_id
_entity_poly.type
_entity_poly.pdbx_seq_one_letter_code
_entity_poly.pdbx_strand_id
1 'polypeptide(L)'
;MPKLNRRRSLGRVYVRKRGYDQRISSEKEIVSEEEEITQDNDDNIELTRFVGKMKFDDIGDMLELTKDKIGLKFVTVLLYMSLRHFDVSWVKCDDFFKNTGALATKTANKWANIFLSGSFDEFLSEGRGGEHVPSFYDVCPDIELSAKNYSIQRCAAKAADFDAFELAKFIDEQFYMLTGIKKDSNDSLIRTVQSCRLDLRRWSAHFKSNSQRPYFEGHERQDVVRHRTKFLQHFLSTKDSYYLISEGAQSKWEIPKVRTPTILIFHDESTFRSGEVSAICWLYGDHTPFYSKGRVQLNIKEQKQYPELDEEQDIDYIERSTSASIHVTSDAYFDNSTTLTQSERLFQLLEFKECFKNHEIEIIVDNATTHSARPYHLLDFGKGVSTRCPVDELQWIDSKGVIKSLPCYIQQGSDRGKSKGLFKIAVELNCNPSPKATLSELHQLLANHPAFQNVVLPI
;
A
#
# COMPACT_ATOMS: atom_id res chain seq x y z
N MET A 1 33.33 17.68 -3.39
CA MET A 1 33.67 16.24 -3.41
C MET A 1 32.43 15.45 -3.79
N PRO A 2 32.39 14.78 -4.95
CA PRO A 2 31.22 14.05 -5.44
C PRO A 2 31.26 12.58 -4.98
N LYS A 3 30.10 12.03 -4.57
CA LYS A 3 29.91 10.58 -4.39
C LYS A 3 29.37 9.98 -5.69
N LEU A 4 30.09 8.96 -6.16
CA LEU A 4 29.91 8.20 -7.39
C LEU A 4 28.62 7.35 -7.38
N ASN A 5 27.83 7.45 -8.45
CA ASN A 5 26.79 6.49 -8.79
C ASN A 5 27.37 5.36 -9.66
N ARG A 6 27.23 4.10 -9.21
CA ARG A 6 27.53 2.90 -10.00
C ARG A 6 26.41 2.65 -11.01
N ARG A 7 26.75 2.72 -12.30
CA ARG A 7 25.95 2.24 -13.43
C ARG A 7 25.81 0.71 -13.37
N ARG A 8 24.60 0.20 -13.54
CA ARG A 8 24.34 -1.19 -13.97
C ARG A 8 24.23 -1.21 -15.50
N SER A 9 25.08 -2.01 -16.12
CA SER A 9 25.11 -2.27 -17.56
C SER A 9 23.97 -3.18 -17.99
N LEU A 10 23.29 -2.79 -19.08
CA LEU A 10 22.31 -3.59 -19.81
C LEU A 10 22.99 -4.80 -20.46
N GLY A 11 22.59 -6.01 -20.06
CA GLY A 11 22.97 -7.25 -20.71
C GLY A 11 22.11 -7.50 -21.95
N ARG A 12 22.77 -7.66 -23.10
CA ARG A 12 22.16 -8.12 -24.36
C ARG A 12 21.76 -9.59 -24.25
N VAL A 13 20.52 -9.90 -24.61
CA VAL A 13 20.02 -11.27 -24.80
C VAL A 13 20.44 -11.74 -26.20
N TYR A 14 21.29 -12.76 -26.28
CA TYR A 14 21.60 -13.48 -27.51
C TYR A 14 20.80 -14.80 -27.55
N VAL A 15 20.13 -15.00 -28.69
CA VAL A 15 19.39 -16.21 -29.08
C VAL A 15 20.38 -17.36 -29.30
N ARG A 16 20.21 -18.48 -28.59
CA ARG A 16 21.05 -19.69 -28.75
C ARG A 16 20.35 -20.71 -29.65
N LYS A 17 20.91 -20.93 -30.85
CA LYS A 17 20.57 -22.05 -31.74
C LYS A 17 21.28 -23.33 -31.27
N ARG A 18 20.59 -24.46 -31.42
CA ARG A 18 21.06 -25.84 -31.18
C ARG A 18 22.22 -26.21 -32.12
N GLY A 19 23.19 -26.96 -31.61
CA GLY A 19 24.22 -27.65 -32.38
C GLY A 19 24.78 -28.80 -31.55
N TYR A 20 24.53 -30.01 -32.04
CA TYR A 20 25.14 -31.28 -31.65
C TYR A 20 26.65 -31.25 -31.97
N ASP A 21 27.51 -31.78 -31.10
CA ASP A 21 28.53 -32.76 -31.52
C ASP A 21 29.30 -33.39 -30.35
N GLN A 22 29.61 -34.66 -30.56
CA GLN A 22 30.28 -35.62 -29.69
C GLN A 22 31.75 -35.26 -29.47
N ARG A 23 32.31 -35.62 -28.30
CA ARG A 23 33.56 -36.41 -28.24
C ARG A 23 33.83 -36.97 -26.84
N ILE A 24 34.17 -38.25 -26.88
CA ILE A 24 34.63 -39.17 -25.85
C ILE A 24 36.11 -38.88 -25.57
N SER A 25 36.52 -38.87 -24.30
CA SER A 25 37.78 -39.51 -23.88
C SER A 25 37.78 -39.76 -22.38
N SER A 26 37.70 -41.03 -22.06
CA SER A 26 38.04 -41.68 -20.81
C SER A 26 39.51 -41.45 -20.44
N GLU A 27 39.79 -41.27 -19.15
CA GLU A 27 41.01 -41.81 -18.54
C GLU A 27 40.72 -42.14 -17.08
N LYS A 28 40.81 -43.45 -16.80
CA LYS A 28 40.85 -44.05 -15.47
C LYS A 28 42.32 -44.15 -15.09
N GLU A 29 42.67 -43.70 -13.90
CA GLU A 29 43.86 -44.19 -13.22
C GLU A 29 43.43 -44.94 -11.96
N ILE A 30 43.80 -46.22 -11.94
CA ILE A 30 43.77 -47.12 -10.79
C ILE A 30 45.21 -47.14 -10.30
N VAL A 31 45.45 -46.75 -9.05
CA VAL A 31 46.66 -47.11 -8.33
C VAL A 31 46.21 -47.81 -7.06
N SER A 32 46.51 -49.10 -7.01
CA SER A 32 46.51 -49.96 -5.85
C SER A 32 47.88 -49.87 -5.19
N GLU A 33 47.93 -49.73 -3.87
CA GLU A 33 49.02 -50.28 -3.06
C GLU A 33 48.51 -50.45 -1.62
N GLU A 34 48.57 -51.70 -1.15
CA GLU A 34 48.39 -52.09 0.23
C GLU A 34 49.68 -51.73 0.97
N GLU A 35 49.59 -50.84 1.96
CA GLU A 35 50.65 -50.67 2.96
C GLU A 35 50.11 -50.95 4.36
N GLU A 36 50.81 -51.86 5.04
CA GLU A 36 50.67 -52.23 6.44
C GLU A 36 50.73 -50.99 7.34
N ILE A 37 49.66 -50.75 8.11
CA ILE A 37 49.67 -49.75 9.18
C ILE A 37 50.30 -50.38 10.42
N THR A 38 51.59 -50.13 10.64
CA THR A 38 52.18 -50.15 11.98
C THR A 38 51.76 -48.88 12.71
N GLN A 39 50.98 -49.02 13.79
CA GLN A 39 50.62 -47.90 14.67
C GLN A 39 51.87 -47.39 15.42
N ASP A 40 52.41 -46.26 14.94
CA ASP A 40 53.40 -45.48 15.66
C ASP A 40 52.76 -44.75 16.84
N ASN A 41 53.34 -44.90 18.03
CA ASN A 41 52.89 -44.26 19.28
C ASN A 41 53.21 -42.74 19.35
N ASP A 42 53.60 -42.11 18.24
CA ASP A 42 54.01 -40.69 18.19
C ASP A 42 52.81 -39.72 18.01
N ASP A 43 51.66 -40.23 17.55
CA ASP A 43 50.44 -39.43 17.35
C ASP A 43 49.90 -38.80 18.65
N ASN A 44 50.18 -39.42 19.80
CA ASN A 44 49.71 -38.94 21.11
C ASN A 44 50.44 -37.66 21.57
N ILE A 45 51.68 -37.43 21.12
CA ILE A 45 52.48 -36.25 21.49
C ILE A 45 52.06 -35.01 20.67
N GLU A 46 51.64 -35.20 19.42
CA GLU A 46 51.12 -34.10 18.59
C GLU A 46 49.71 -33.67 19.02
N LEU A 47 48.86 -34.61 19.45
CA LEU A 47 47.49 -34.34 19.88
C LEU A 47 47.43 -33.41 21.11
N THR A 48 48.32 -33.63 22.09
CA THR A 48 48.42 -32.78 23.29
C THR A 48 48.88 -31.35 22.97
N ARG A 49 49.60 -31.16 21.86
CA ARG A 49 50.10 -29.86 21.40
C ARG A 49 49.03 -29.05 20.66
N PHE A 50 48.04 -29.71 20.08
CA PHE A 50 46.92 -29.08 19.36
C PHE A 50 45.95 -28.37 20.34
N VAL A 51 45.62 -29.03 21.46
CA VAL A 51 44.70 -28.49 22.50
C VAL A 51 45.21 -27.16 23.08
N GLY A 52 46.53 -26.99 23.21
CA GLY A 52 47.14 -25.77 23.72
C GLY A 52 47.18 -24.59 22.73
N LYS A 53 46.95 -24.84 21.44
CA LYS A 53 46.96 -23.82 20.36
C LYS A 53 45.57 -23.42 19.90
N MET A 54 44.55 -24.19 20.25
CA MET A 54 43.18 -23.99 19.83
C MET A 54 42.58 -22.79 20.58
N LYS A 55 42.38 -21.67 19.87
CA LYS A 55 41.70 -20.50 20.43
C LYS A 55 40.19 -20.70 20.27
N PHE A 56 39.51 -20.90 21.38
CA PHE A 56 38.06 -21.08 21.40
C PHE A 56 37.31 -19.90 20.77
N ASP A 57 37.83 -18.69 20.89
CA ASP A 57 37.24 -17.48 20.31
C ASP A 57 37.15 -17.58 18.76
N ASP A 58 38.21 -18.04 18.09
CA ASP A 58 38.23 -18.19 16.63
C ASP A 58 37.19 -19.23 16.14
N ILE A 59 36.93 -20.25 16.96
CA ILE A 59 35.92 -21.29 16.68
C ILE A 59 34.51 -20.77 16.93
N GLY A 60 34.33 -19.95 17.96
CA GLY A 60 33.08 -19.23 18.22
C GLY A 60 32.70 -18.32 17.04
N ASP A 61 33.67 -17.57 16.52
CA ASP A 61 33.48 -16.71 15.34
C ASP A 61 33.11 -17.53 14.10
N MET A 62 33.77 -18.67 13.87
CA MET A 62 33.40 -19.56 12.77
C MET A 62 32.01 -20.17 12.93
N LEU A 63 31.60 -20.54 14.15
CA LEU A 63 30.25 -21.02 14.44
C LEU A 63 29.21 -19.95 14.09
N GLU A 64 29.45 -18.70 14.51
CA GLU A 64 28.57 -17.57 14.23
C GLU A 64 28.42 -17.32 12.72
N LEU A 65 29.52 -17.44 11.96
CA LEU A 65 29.53 -17.24 10.51
C LEU A 65 28.86 -18.37 9.71
N THR A 66 28.76 -19.58 10.28
CA THR A 66 28.31 -20.79 9.57
C THR A 66 26.93 -21.29 9.99
N LYS A 67 26.45 -20.93 11.19
CA LYS A 67 25.17 -21.42 11.73
C LYS A 67 23.96 -21.12 10.84
N ASP A 68 23.97 -20.01 10.10
CA ASP A 68 22.89 -19.61 9.21
C ASP A 68 22.88 -20.38 7.88
N LYS A 69 24.00 -20.99 7.49
CA LYS A 69 24.14 -21.69 6.21
C LYS A 69 23.93 -23.20 6.32
N ILE A 70 24.37 -23.81 7.41
CA ILE A 70 24.44 -25.27 7.57
C ILE A 70 23.45 -25.75 8.64
N GLY A 71 22.90 -24.83 9.45
CA GLY A 71 22.02 -25.14 10.56
C GLY A 71 22.81 -25.39 11.84
N LEU A 72 22.39 -24.75 12.93
CA LEU A 72 23.09 -24.76 14.22
C LEU A 72 23.33 -26.19 14.76
N LYS A 73 22.41 -27.12 14.49
CA LYS A 73 22.52 -28.53 14.88
C LYS A 73 23.74 -29.22 14.29
N PHE A 74 23.94 -29.11 12.97
CA PHE A 74 25.04 -29.78 12.27
C PHE A 74 26.40 -29.25 12.72
N VAL A 75 26.54 -27.93 12.78
CA VAL A 75 27.79 -27.31 13.19
C VAL A 75 28.11 -27.62 14.65
N THR A 76 27.11 -27.57 15.54
CA THR A 76 27.33 -27.90 16.96
C THR A 76 27.75 -29.37 17.16
N VAL A 77 27.16 -30.31 16.40
CA VAL A 77 27.49 -31.74 16.53
C VAL A 77 28.90 -32.04 16.03
N LEU A 78 29.30 -31.46 14.89
CA LEU A 78 30.67 -31.61 14.38
C LEU A 78 31.70 -31.01 15.33
N LEU A 79 31.42 -29.83 15.88
CA LEU A 79 32.28 -29.20 16.90
C LEU A 79 32.36 -30.06 18.15
N TYR A 80 31.24 -30.59 18.62
CA TYR A 80 31.22 -31.48 19.78
C TYR A 80 32.10 -32.71 19.55
N MET A 81 31.92 -33.41 18.43
CA MET A 81 32.72 -34.60 18.09
C MET A 81 34.21 -34.28 18.01
N SER A 82 34.57 -33.15 17.38
CA SER A 82 35.96 -32.69 17.27
C SER A 82 36.57 -32.40 18.64
N LEU A 83 35.87 -31.64 19.50
CA LEU A 83 36.33 -31.34 20.85
C LEU A 83 36.51 -32.61 21.69
N ARG A 84 35.61 -33.59 21.56
CA ARG A 84 35.71 -34.87 22.24
C ARG A 84 36.86 -35.73 21.73
N HIS A 85 37.17 -35.68 20.43
CA HIS A 85 38.33 -36.35 19.83
C HIS A 85 39.66 -35.81 20.39
N PHE A 86 39.72 -34.50 20.69
CA PHE A 86 40.88 -33.85 21.32
C PHE A 86 40.85 -33.88 22.86
N ASP A 87 40.15 -34.84 23.47
CA ASP A 87 40.06 -35.02 24.92
C ASP A 87 39.58 -33.79 25.73
N VAL A 88 38.88 -32.85 25.10
CA VAL A 88 38.32 -31.68 25.81
C VAL A 88 37.22 -32.15 26.75
N SER A 89 37.38 -31.88 28.05
CA SER A 89 36.44 -32.34 29.07
C SER A 89 35.01 -31.85 28.84
N TRP A 90 34.02 -32.62 29.27
CA TRP A 90 32.60 -32.29 29.08
C TRP A 90 32.23 -30.91 29.62
N VAL A 91 32.75 -30.54 30.80
CA VAL A 91 32.52 -29.24 31.43
C VAL A 91 33.03 -28.11 30.53
N LYS A 92 34.22 -28.26 29.94
CA LYS A 92 34.79 -27.28 29.01
C LYS A 92 33.99 -27.16 27.72
N CYS A 93 33.46 -28.27 27.19
CA CYS A 93 32.55 -28.21 26.04
C CYS A 93 31.27 -27.44 26.39
N ASP A 94 30.73 -27.62 27.60
CA ASP A 94 29.51 -26.95 28.06
C ASP A 94 29.68 -25.47 28.27
N ASP A 95 30.77 -25.05 28.89
CA ASP A 95 31.11 -23.64 29.04
C ASP A 95 31.35 -22.99 27.66
N PHE A 96 32.05 -23.69 26.76
CA PHE A 96 32.26 -23.22 25.39
C PHE A 96 30.94 -23.01 24.64
N PHE A 97 30.06 -24.02 24.60
CA PHE A 97 28.80 -23.93 23.87
C PHE A 97 27.82 -22.92 24.44
N LYS A 98 27.81 -22.70 25.77
CA LYS A 98 27.05 -21.61 26.38
C LYS A 98 27.54 -20.25 25.91
N ASN A 99 28.87 -20.06 25.86
CA ASN A 99 29.47 -18.79 25.48
C ASN A 99 29.30 -18.47 23.99
N THR A 100 29.20 -19.48 23.13
CA THR A 100 29.07 -19.29 21.67
C THR A 100 27.63 -19.41 21.16
N GLY A 101 26.64 -19.63 22.03
CA GLY A 101 25.23 -19.80 21.62
C GLY A 101 24.96 -21.09 20.83
N ALA A 102 25.78 -22.13 21.02
CA ALA A 102 25.58 -23.43 20.41
C ALA A 102 24.49 -24.24 21.13
N LEU A 103 24.13 -25.42 20.61
CA LEU A 103 23.28 -26.36 21.37
C LEU A 103 23.98 -26.81 22.67
N ALA A 104 23.20 -27.02 23.73
CA ALA A 104 23.72 -27.57 24.98
C ALA A 104 24.47 -28.89 24.76
N THR A 105 25.56 -29.12 25.50
CA THR A 105 26.45 -30.29 25.33
C THR A 105 25.72 -31.62 25.39
N LYS A 106 24.72 -31.73 26.27
CA LYS A 106 23.86 -32.93 26.37
C LYS A 106 23.11 -33.20 25.06
N THR A 107 22.61 -32.14 24.42
CA THR A 107 21.89 -32.23 23.15
C THR A 107 22.85 -32.55 22.00
N ALA A 108 24.02 -31.90 21.96
CA ALA A 108 25.06 -32.18 20.98
C ALA A 108 25.55 -33.64 21.07
N ASN A 109 25.76 -34.16 22.28
CA ASN A 109 26.12 -35.56 22.51
C ASN A 109 25.05 -36.54 22.04
N LYS A 110 23.77 -36.28 22.34
CA LYS A 110 22.67 -37.12 21.85
C LYS A 110 22.73 -37.24 20.32
N TRP A 111 22.85 -36.12 19.62
CA TRP A 111 22.90 -36.10 18.16
C TRP A 111 24.18 -36.68 17.58
N ALA A 112 25.32 -36.49 18.26
CA ALA A 112 26.58 -37.14 17.87
C ALA A 112 26.48 -38.66 17.94
N ASN A 113 25.83 -39.23 18.96
CA ASN A 113 25.63 -40.66 19.05
C ASN A 113 24.70 -41.20 17.95
N ILE A 114 23.64 -40.46 17.59
CA ILE A 114 22.74 -40.80 16.47
C ILE A 114 23.50 -40.74 15.13
N PHE A 115 24.36 -39.74 14.95
CA PHE A 115 25.23 -39.63 13.77
C PHE A 115 26.21 -40.81 13.68
N LEU A 116 26.88 -41.14 14.78
CA LEU A 116 27.85 -42.23 14.85
C LEU A 116 27.22 -43.62 14.73
N SER A 117 25.95 -43.79 15.13
CA SER A 117 25.23 -45.06 14.96
C SER A 117 24.79 -45.33 13.52
N GLY A 118 25.08 -44.43 12.58
CA GLY A 118 24.68 -44.56 11.18
C GLY A 118 23.21 -44.21 10.91
N SER A 119 22.48 -43.71 11.92
CA SER A 119 21.07 -43.29 11.81
C SER A 119 20.96 -41.90 11.16
N PHE A 120 21.50 -41.77 9.94
CA PHE A 120 21.58 -40.48 9.24
C PHE A 120 20.21 -39.86 8.99
N ASP A 121 19.15 -40.63 8.73
CA ASP A 121 17.80 -40.10 8.52
C ASP A 121 17.25 -39.42 9.78
N GLU A 122 17.49 -40.01 10.95
CA GLU A 122 17.11 -39.42 12.24
C GLU A 122 17.93 -38.16 12.50
N PHE A 123 19.23 -38.20 12.21
CA PHE A 123 20.12 -37.05 12.33
C PHE A 123 19.76 -35.90 11.36
N LEU A 124 19.35 -36.22 10.12
CA LEU A 124 18.93 -35.25 9.11
C LEU A 124 17.55 -34.67 9.42
N SER A 125 16.67 -35.45 10.06
CA SER A 125 15.41 -34.93 10.57
C SER A 125 15.70 -33.82 11.61
N GLU A 126 15.26 -32.59 11.37
CA GLU A 126 15.42 -31.46 12.32
C GLU A 126 14.56 -31.62 13.59
N GLY A 127 14.23 -32.85 13.98
CA GLY A 127 13.31 -33.12 15.06
C GLY A 127 11.86 -32.99 14.60
N ARG A 128 11.34 -34.07 14.07
CA ARG A 128 10.08 -34.61 14.63
C ARG A 128 10.39 -35.95 15.29
N GLY A 129 11.19 -35.88 16.36
CA GLY A 129 11.58 -37.00 17.21
C GLY A 129 11.68 -36.64 18.69
N GLY A 130 11.09 -35.50 19.10
CA GLY A 130 10.36 -35.53 20.37
C GLY A 130 9.18 -36.49 20.20
N GLU A 131 8.47 -36.82 21.28
CA GLU A 131 7.05 -37.15 21.13
C GLU A 131 6.50 -36.25 20.04
N HIS A 132 5.94 -36.82 18.97
CA HIS A 132 5.38 -36.04 17.89
C HIS A 132 4.20 -35.32 18.52
N VAL A 133 4.47 -34.17 19.17
CA VAL A 133 3.43 -33.32 19.74
C VAL A 133 2.61 -33.00 18.50
N PRO A 134 1.41 -33.58 18.41
CA PRO A 134 0.60 -33.42 17.22
C PRO A 134 0.53 -31.91 16.99
N SER A 135 0.82 -31.50 15.75
CA SER A 135 0.67 -30.11 15.39
C SER A 135 -0.74 -29.67 15.81
N PHE A 136 -0.93 -28.38 16.12
CA PHE A 136 -2.25 -27.89 16.48
C PHE A 136 -3.34 -28.39 15.50
N TYR A 137 -3.02 -28.48 14.21
CA TYR A 137 -3.91 -28.98 13.17
C TYR A 137 -3.97 -30.50 13.05
N ASP A 138 -3.00 -31.24 13.58
CA ASP A 138 -3.08 -32.70 13.68
C ASP A 138 -4.17 -33.08 14.71
N VAL A 139 -4.41 -32.23 15.72
CA VAL A 139 -5.50 -32.39 16.70
C VAL A 139 -6.81 -31.75 16.23
N CYS A 140 -6.72 -30.63 15.50
CA CYS A 140 -7.89 -29.86 15.03
C CYS A 140 -7.84 -29.59 13.51
N PRO A 141 -7.97 -30.62 12.66
CA PRO A 141 -7.84 -30.48 11.20
C PRO A 141 -8.93 -29.60 10.57
N ASP A 142 -10.15 -29.60 11.13
CA ASP A 142 -11.26 -28.77 10.63
C ASP A 142 -10.99 -27.27 10.79
N ILE A 143 -10.23 -26.89 11.83
CA ILE A 143 -9.80 -25.51 12.05
C ILE A 143 -8.76 -25.11 10.99
N GLU A 144 -7.90 -26.02 10.53
CA GLU A 144 -6.92 -25.72 9.49
C GLU A 144 -7.63 -25.30 8.19
N LEU A 145 -8.57 -26.11 7.73
CA LEU A 145 -9.31 -25.85 6.51
C LEU A 145 -10.08 -24.53 6.59
N SER A 146 -10.74 -24.28 7.73
CA SER A 146 -11.50 -23.06 7.97
C SER A 146 -10.60 -21.82 8.03
N ALA A 147 -9.46 -21.91 8.73
CA ALA A 147 -8.49 -20.82 8.85
C ALA A 147 -7.82 -20.49 7.52
N LYS A 148 -7.50 -21.51 6.72
CA LYS A 148 -6.99 -21.34 5.37
C LYS A 148 -8.01 -20.63 4.49
N ASN A 149 -9.26 -21.08 4.47
CA ASN A 149 -10.34 -20.44 3.69
C ASN A 149 -10.59 -19.00 4.14
N TYR A 150 -10.63 -18.75 5.44
CA TYR A 150 -10.76 -17.40 6.01
C TYR A 150 -9.63 -16.49 5.52
N SER A 151 -8.38 -16.94 5.61
CA SER A 151 -7.23 -16.14 5.17
C SER A 151 -7.24 -15.88 3.65
N ILE A 152 -7.65 -16.85 2.82
CA ILE A 152 -7.80 -16.65 1.36
C ILE A 152 -8.86 -15.58 1.08
N GLN A 153 -10.01 -15.65 1.73
CA GLN A 153 -11.09 -14.68 1.55
C GLN A 153 -10.68 -13.27 2.02
N ARG A 154 -10.01 -13.17 3.16
CA ARG A 154 -9.52 -11.89 3.70
C ARG A 154 -8.39 -11.29 2.87
N CYS A 155 -7.46 -12.10 2.38
CA CYS A 155 -6.42 -11.65 1.45
C CYS A 155 -6.99 -11.22 0.09
N ALA A 156 -8.14 -11.74 -0.32
CA ALA A 156 -8.81 -11.32 -1.55
C ALA A 156 -9.69 -10.07 -1.37
N ALA A 157 -9.90 -9.60 -0.14
CA ALA A 157 -10.74 -8.45 0.15
C ALA A 157 -10.09 -7.12 -0.28
N LYS A 158 -10.91 -6.18 -0.76
CA LYS A 158 -10.48 -4.84 -1.24
C LYS A 158 -9.79 -3.98 -0.17
N ALA A 159 -10.06 -4.23 1.12
CA ALA A 159 -9.54 -3.44 2.22
C ALA A 159 -8.05 -3.69 2.50
N ALA A 160 -7.52 -4.87 2.12
CA ALA A 160 -6.14 -5.30 2.35
C ALA A 160 -5.64 -5.09 3.81
N ASP A 161 -6.56 -5.17 4.78
CA ASP A 161 -6.35 -4.91 6.20
C ASP A 161 -5.99 -6.17 6.99
N PHE A 162 -6.01 -7.33 6.34
CA PHE A 162 -5.76 -8.62 6.95
C PHE A 162 -4.30 -8.79 7.42
N ASP A 163 -4.14 -9.15 8.69
CA ASP A 163 -2.86 -9.49 9.28
C ASP A 163 -2.88 -10.85 10.01
N ALA A 164 -1.71 -11.27 10.49
CA ALA A 164 -1.58 -12.54 11.20
C ALA A 164 -2.23 -12.53 12.59
N PHE A 165 -2.57 -11.36 13.14
CA PHE A 165 -3.29 -11.24 14.40
C PHE A 165 -4.79 -11.48 14.22
N GLU A 166 -5.38 -11.01 13.12
CA GLU A 166 -6.75 -11.38 12.73
C GLU A 166 -6.88 -12.91 12.55
N LEU A 167 -5.92 -13.53 11.88
CA LEU A 167 -5.90 -15.00 11.75
C LEU A 167 -5.81 -15.71 13.11
N ALA A 168 -4.98 -15.20 14.02
CA ALA A 168 -4.83 -15.77 15.36
C ALA A 168 -6.14 -15.68 16.16
N LYS A 169 -6.85 -14.55 16.09
CA LYS A 169 -8.19 -14.37 16.69
C LYS A 169 -9.22 -15.33 16.10
N PHE A 170 -9.25 -15.46 14.77
CA PHE A 170 -10.16 -16.38 14.12
C PHE A 170 -9.93 -17.83 14.58
N ILE A 171 -8.68 -18.29 14.61
CA ILE A 171 -8.34 -19.65 15.08
C ILE A 171 -8.74 -19.85 16.54
N ASP A 172 -8.51 -18.86 17.38
CA ASP A 172 -8.88 -18.87 18.80
C ASP A 172 -10.39 -19.04 18.99
N GLU A 173 -11.20 -18.24 18.29
CA GLU A 173 -12.67 -18.33 18.31
C GLU A 173 -13.17 -19.70 17.84
N GLN A 174 -12.62 -20.22 16.73
CA GLN A 174 -12.98 -21.54 16.22
C GLN A 174 -12.62 -22.66 17.19
N PHE A 175 -11.48 -22.55 17.89
CA PHE A 175 -11.05 -23.55 18.86
C PHE A 175 -12.01 -23.67 20.04
N TYR A 176 -12.39 -22.55 20.67
CA TYR A 176 -13.33 -22.56 21.79
C TYR A 176 -14.75 -22.96 21.36
N MET A 177 -15.16 -22.60 20.14
CA MET A 177 -16.43 -23.05 19.56
C MET A 177 -16.46 -24.58 19.39
N LEU A 178 -15.39 -25.16 18.85
CA LEU A 178 -15.31 -26.60 18.57
C LEU A 178 -15.19 -27.43 19.85
N THR A 179 -14.43 -26.94 20.83
CA THR A 179 -14.16 -27.68 22.08
C THR A 179 -15.20 -27.46 23.17
N GLY A 180 -15.99 -26.38 23.10
CA GLY A 180 -16.95 -25.98 24.14
C GLY A 180 -16.30 -25.46 25.43
N ILE A 181 -14.97 -25.31 25.46
CA ILE A 181 -14.24 -24.75 26.59
C ILE A 181 -14.58 -23.25 26.71
N LYS A 182 -14.80 -22.76 27.93
CA LYS A 182 -14.99 -21.32 28.17
C LYS A 182 -13.63 -20.65 28.30
N LYS A 183 -13.37 -19.64 27.46
CA LYS A 183 -12.17 -18.81 27.50
C LYS A 183 -12.17 -17.90 28.74
N ASP A 184 -11.07 -17.85 29.48
CA ASP A 184 -10.88 -16.83 30.51
C ASP A 184 -10.47 -15.49 29.87
N SER A 185 -10.94 -14.39 30.45
CA SER A 185 -10.51 -13.03 30.14
C SER A 185 -8.99 -12.82 30.14
N ASN A 186 -8.24 -13.62 30.91
CA ASN A 186 -6.77 -13.53 30.98
C ASN A 186 -6.03 -14.51 30.03
N ASP A 187 -6.74 -15.35 29.27
CA ASP A 187 -6.11 -16.34 28.41
C ASP A 187 -5.46 -15.70 27.18
N SER A 188 -4.20 -16.07 26.93
CA SER A 188 -3.51 -15.77 25.68
C SER A 188 -4.20 -16.47 24.49
N LEU A 189 -3.99 -15.94 23.28
CA LEU A 189 -4.47 -16.60 22.06
C LEU A 189 -3.93 -18.02 21.96
N ILE A 190 -4.80 -18.98 21.58
CA ILE A 190 -4.43 -20.39 21.38
C ILE A 190 -3.25 -20.53 20.42
N ARG A 191 -3.17 -19.65 19.42
CA ARG A 191 -2.03 -19.55 18.51
C ARG A 191 -1.45 -18.15 18.52
N THR A 192 -0.13 -18.06 18.54
CA THR A 192 0.58 -16.78 18.49
C THR A 192 0.55 -16.17 17.10
N VAL A 193 0.74 -14.85 17.00
CA VAL A 193 0.86 -14.12 15.73
C VAL A 193 2.02 -14.69 14.89
N GLN A 194 3.14 -15.03 15.52
CA GLN A 194 4.32 -15.60 14.87
C GLN A 194 3.99 -16.96 14.23
N SER A 195 3.28 -17.84 14.94
CA SER A 195 2.85 -19.13 14.39
C SER A 195 1.88 -18.93 13.23
N CYS A 196 0.98 -17.95 13.30
CA CYS A 196 0.05 -17.65 12.20
C CYS A 196 0.76 -17.13 10.94
N ARG A 197 1.86 -16.37 11.09
CA ARG A 197 2.71 -16.00 9.95
C ARG A 197 3.36 -17.22 9.28
N LEU A 198 3.75 -18.23 10.05
CA LEU A 198 4.33 -19.46 9.50
C LEU A 198 3.28 -20.27 8.75
N ASP A 199 2.05 -20.35 9.27
CA ASP A 199 0.96 -21.05 8.59
C ASP A 199 0.59 -20.39 7.26
N LEU A 200 0.47 -19.06 7.24
CA LEU A 200 0.23 -18.31 6.01
C LEU A 200 1.27 -18.68 4.94
N ARG A 201 2.56 -18.73 5.31
CA ARG A 201 3.63 -19.17 4.40
C ARG A 201 3.47 -20.63 3.98
N ARG A 202 3.12 -21.54 4.89
CA ARG A 202 2.86 -22.97 4.59
C ARG A 202 1.70 -23.13 3.61
N TRP A 203 0.68 -22.27 3.70
CA TRP A 203 -0.44 -22.23 2.77
C TRP A 203 -0.13 -21.48 1.47
N SER A 204 1.15 -21.15 1.21
CA SER A 204 1.63 -20.44 0.02
C SER A 204 1.22 -18.97 -0.06
N ALA A 205 0.90 -18.33 1.06
CA ALA A 205 0.75 -16.89 1.11
C ALA A 205 2.12 -16.18 1.14
N HIS A 206 2.22 -15.04 0.47
CA HIS A 206 3.41 -14.21 0.42
C HIS A 206 3.13 -12.85 1.06
N PHE A 207 4.06 -12.37 1.88
CA PHE A 207 4.00 -11.02 2.45
C PHE A 207 4.79 -10.08 1.52
N LYS A 208 4.11 -9.36 0.63
CA LYS A 208 4.72 -8.52 -0.41
C LYS A 208 4.03 -7.17 -0.51
N SER A 209 4.77 -6.18 -1.01
CA SER A 209 4.17 -4.90 -1.39
C SER A 209 3.20 -5.11 -2.55
N ASN A 210 1.94 -4.74 -2.34
CA ASN A 210 0.95 -4.63 -3.40
C ASN A 210 1.28 -3.39 -4.24
N SER A 211 1.89 -3.63 -5.40
CA SER A 211 2.24 -2.58 -6.35
C SER A 211 1.09 -2.21 -7.29
N GLN A 212 -0.07 -2.89 -7.21
CA GLN A 212 -1.21 -2.55 -8.05
C GLN A 212 -1.80 -1.24 -7.58
N ARG A 213 -1.90 -0.25 -8.48
CA ARG A 213 -2.54 1.04 -8.20
C ARG A 213 -4.00 0.83 -7.72
N PRO A 214 -4.57 1.77 -6.94
CA PRO A 214 -5.97 1.68 -6.56
C PRO A 214 -6.79 1.65 -7.85
N TYR A 215 -7.54 0.58 -8.08
CA TYR A 215 -8.38 0.45 -9.25
C TYR A 215 -9.69 1.16 -9.00
N PHE A 216 -9.95 2.16 -9.82
CA PHE A 216 -11.24 2.81 -9.89
C PHE A 216 -12.07 2.05 -10.93
N GLU A 217 -13.16 1.46 -10.46
CA GLU A 217 -14.12 0.79 -11.32
C GLU A 217 -14.61 1.75 -12.40
N GLY A 218 -14.54 1.35 -13.67
CA GLY A 218 -14.98 2.15 -14.81
C GLY A 218 -13.88 2.74 -15.68
N HIS A 219 -12.60 2.67 -15.29
CA HIS A 219 -11.48 3.19 -16.09
C HIS A 219 -11.33 2.53 -17.48
N GLU A 220 -11.77 1.28 -17.60
CA GLU A 220 -11.73 0.48 -18.84
C GLU A 220 -13.04 0.56 -19.64
N ARG A 221 -14.03 1.34 -19.19
CA ARG A 221 -15.25 1.52 -19.98
C ARG A 221 -14.91 2.19 -21.31
N GLN A 222 -15.54 1.71 -22.39
CA GLN A 222 -15.23 2.17 -23.75
C GLN A 222 -15.41 3.68 -23.95
N ASP A 223 -16.40 4.29 -23.28
CA ASP A 223 -16.63 5.74 -23.31
C ASP A 223 -15.54 6.52 -22.58
N VAL A 224 -15.06 6.02 -21.43
CA VAL A 224 -13.93 6.59 -20.68
C VAL A 224 -12.64 6.49 -21.50
N VAL A 225 -12.35 5.32 -22.08
CA VAL A 225 -11.19 5.11 -22.97
C VAL A 225 -11.25 6.05 -24.17
N ARG A 226 -12.43 6.25 -24.78
CA ARG A 226 -12.63 7.20 -25.88
C ARG A 226 -12.36 8.63 -25.44
N HIS A 227 -12.83 9.06 -24.27
CA HIS A 227 -12.57 10.38 -23.73
C HIS A 227 -11.08 10.61 -23.45
N ARG A 228 -10.40 9.64 -22.81
CA ARG A 228 -8.94 9.69 -22.58
C ARG A 228 -8.16 9.79 -23.89
N THR A 229 -8.57 9.05 -24.92
CA THR A 229 -7.93 9.10 -26.24
C THR A 229 -8.06 10.50 -26.86
N LYS A 230 -9.25 11.11 -26.81
CA LYS A 230 -9.46 12.49 -27.28
C LYS A 230 -8.63 13.50 -26.49
N PHE A 231 -8.59 13.36 -25.17
CA PHE A 231 -7.78 14.20 -24.29
C PHE A 231 -6.30 14.12 -24.67
N LEU A 232 -5.74 12.93 -24.85
CA LEU A 232 -4.36 12.75 -25.29
C LEU A 232 -4.10 13.33 -26.69
N GLN A 233 -5.04 13.17 -27.62
CA GLN A 233 -4.93 13.75 -28.96
C GLN A 233 -4.86 15.28 -28.93
N HIS A 234 -5.62 15.94 -28.05
CA HIS A 234 -5.53 17.38 -27.83
C HIS A 234 -4.11 17.78 -27.45
N PHE A 235 -3.53 17.22 -26.38
CA PHE A 235 -2.16 17.55 -25.95
C PHE A 235 -1.10 17.24 -27.00
N LEU A 236 -1.24 16.14 -27.73
CA LEU A 236 -0.30 15.80 -28.80
C LEU A 236 -0.36 16.80 -29.96
N SER A 237 -1.55 17.36 -30.24
CA SER A 237 -1.73 18.37 -31.29
C SER A 237 -1.26 19.76 -30.88
N THR A 238 -1.28 20.08 -29.58
CA THR A 238 -0.89 21.39 -29.03
C THR A 238 0.50 21.39 -28.40
N LYS A 239 1.21 20.25 -28.39
CA LYS A 239 2.50 20.07 -27.68
C LYS A 239 3.54 21.15 -27.97
N ASP A 240 3.58 21.65 -29.20
CA ASP A 240 4.58 22.62 -29.67
C ASP A 240 4.26 24.06 -29.22
N SER A 241 3.07 24.26 -28.64
CA SER A 241 2.62 25.53 -28.05
C SER A 241 2.96 25.67 -26.57
N TYR A 242 3.28 24.57 -25.87
CA TYR A 242 3.54 24.61 -24.43
C TYR A 242 4.99 24.95 -24.09
N TYR A 243 5.17 25.53 -22.91
CA TYR A 243 6.47 25.59 -22.24
C TYR A 243 6.84 24.21 -21.69
N LEU A 244 8.01 23.70 -22.08
CA LEU A 244 8.52 22.41 -21.60
C LEU A 244 9.83 22.59 -20.85
N ILE A 245 10.21 21.61 -20.03
CA ILE A 245 11.52 21.57 -19.38
C ILE A 245 12.40 20.58 -20.15
N SER A 246 13.57 21.04 -20.59
CA SER A 246 14.51 20.20 -21.33
C SER A 246 14.99 19.02 -20.48
N GLU A 247 14.94 17.81 -21.06
CA GLU A 247 15.48 16.62 -20.41
C GLU A 247 17.01 16.66 -20.43
N GLY A 248 17.64 16.95 -19.28
CA GLY A 248 19.09 17.02 -19.18
C GLY A 248 19.59 17.34 -17.77
N ALA A 249 20.93 17.33 -17.59
CA ALA A 249 21.57 17.61 -16.30
C ALA A 249 21.36 19.06 -15.80
N GLN A 250 20.92 19.96 -16.68
CA GLN A 250 20.49 21.31 -16.34
C GLN A 250 19.11 21.52 -16.96
N SER A 251 18.06 21.45 -16.15
CA SER A 251 16.69 21.76 -16.54
C SER A 251 16.63 23.21 -17.05
N LYS A 252 16.29 23.40 -18.33
CA LYS A 252 16.05 24.72 -18.93
C LYS A 252 14.65 24.75 -19.53
N TRP A 253 14.01 25.90 -19.48
CA TRP A 253 12.73 26.10 -20.16
C TRP A 253 12.94 26.14 -21.67
N GLU A 254 12.23 25.25 -22.37
CA GLU A 254 12.06 25.28 -23.81
C GLU A 254 10.89 26.20 -24.12
N ILE A 255 11.20 27.33 -24.78
CA ILE A 255 10.22 28.35 -25.13
C ILE A 255 9.59 27.95 -26.47
N PRO A 256 8.26 27.81 -26.54
CA PRO A 256 7.57 27.45 -27.77
C PRO A 256 7.74 28.57 -28.81
N LYS A 257 7.89 28.19 -30.08
CA LYS A 257 8.14 29.13 -31.19
C LYS A 257 6.85 29.62 -31.88
N VAL A 258 5.71 29.40 -31.24
CA VAL A 258 4.40 29.81 -31.77
C VAL A 258 4.10 31.27 -31.41
N ARG A 259 3.16 31.87 -32.14
CA ARG A 259 2.75 33.27 -31.92
C ARG A 259 2.06 33.48 -30.58
N THR A 260 1.33 32.47 -30.11
CA THR A 260 0.56 32.47 -28.85
C THR A 260 0.97 31.24 -28.03
N PRO A 261 2.04 31.35 -27.23
CA PRO A 261 2.43 30.31 -26.30
C PRO A 261 1.31 29.96 -25.31
N THR A 262 1.25 28.70 -24.90
CA THR A 262 0.29 28.22 -23.91
C THR A 262 1.00 27.85 -22.62
N ILE A 263 0.57 28.42 -21.50
CA ILE A 263 1.02 28.07 -20.16
C ILE A 263 0.11 26.95 -19.66
N LEU A 264 0.71 25.78 -19.40
CA LEU A 264 -0.01 24.64 -18.88
C LEU A 264 0.11 24.58 -17.35
N ILE A 265 -1.03 24.56 -16.66
CA ILE A 265 -1.11 24.51 -15.20
C ILE A 265 -1.86 23.25 -14.81
N PHE A 266 -1.33 22.52 -13.82
CA PHE A 266 -1.98 21.36 -13.25
C PHE A 266 -2.39 21.67 -11.82
N HIS A 267 -3.57 21.24 -11.44
CA HIS A 267 -4.08 21.34 -10.07
C HIS A 267 -4.76 20.02 -9.69
N ASP A 268 -4.51 19.60 -8.45
CA ASP A 268 -5.03 18.35 -7.86
C ASP A 268 -4.97 18.46 -6.33
N GLU A 269 -5.87 17.78 -5.63
CA GLU A 269 -5.87 17.67 -4.18
C GLU A 269 -5.33 16.30 -3.72
N SER A 270 -4.47 16.34 -2.71
CA SER A 270 -3.93 15.12 -2.09
C SER A 270 -4.26 15.08 -0.62
N THR A 271 -4.84 13.96 -0.18
CA THR A 271 -5.02 13.66 1.25
C THR A 271 -3.80 12.91 1.76
N PHE A 272 -3.03 13.54 2.64
CA PHE A 272 -1.96 12.88 3.37
C PHE A 272 -2.53 12.26 4.65
N ARG A 273 -2.18 10.99 4.92
CA ARG A 273 -2.68 10.25 6.09
C ARG A 273 -1.52 9.87 6.99
N SER A 274 -1.65 10.10 8.29
CA SER A 274 -0.81 9.44 9.29
C SER A 274 -1.16 7.95 9.29
N GLY A 275 -0.16 7.10 9.07
CA GLY A 275 -0.33 5.64 9.14
C GLY A 275 -0.95 5.00 7.91
N GLU A 276 -0.51 5.39 6.69
CA GLU A 276 -0.82 4.63 5.47
C GLU A 276 -0.75 3.13 5.74
N VAL A 277 -1.87 2.45 5.44
CA VAL A 277 -1.95 0.99 5.51
C VAL A 277 -0.77 0.47 4.71
N SER A 278 0.15 -0.18 5.41
CA SER A 278 1.36 -0.75 4.86
C SER A 278 1.04 -1.33 3.49
N ALA A 279 1.68 -0.82 2.44
CA ALA A 279 1.54 -1.38 1.10
C ALA A 279 1.89 -2.87 1.05
N ILE A 280 2.47 -3.42 2.13
CA ILE A 280 2.79 -4.82 2.33
C ILE A 280 1.63 -5.56 3.00
N CYS A 281 1.06 -6.54 2.30
CA CYS A 281 0.01 -7.40 2.81
C CYS A 281 0.28 -8.88 2.46
N TRP A 282 -0.51 -9.78 3.04
CA TRP A 282 -0.48 -11.20 2.67
C TRP A 282 -1.28 -11.44 1.39
N LEU A 283 -0.69 -12.16 0.44
CA LEU A 283 -1.25 -12.45 -0.89
C LEU A 283 -1.18 -13.94 -1.19
N TYR A 284 -2.21 -14.48 -1.85
CA TYR A 284 -2.22 -15.87 -2.31
C TYR A 284 -2.02 -15.95 -3.82
N GLY A 285 -1.02 -16.72 -4.26
CA GLY A 285 -0.68 -16.87 -5.69
C GLY A 285 -0.34 -15.54 -6.36
N ASP A 286 -0.73 -15.40 -7.63
CA ASP A 286 -0.56 -14.16 -8.41
C ASP A 286 -1.73 -13.18 -8.23
N HIS A 287 -2.69 -13.51 -7.35
CA HIS A 287 -3.81 -12.63 -7.05
C HIS A 287 -3.35 -11.46 -6.20
N THR A 288 -3.24 -10.31 -6.83
CA THR A 288 -3.09 -9.02 -6.17
C THR A 288 -4.46 -8.36 -6.16
N PRO A 289 -5.14 -8.27 -5.00
CA PRO A 289 -6.43 -7.60 -4.92
C PRO A 289 -6.22 -6.11 -5.21
N PHE A 290 -7.18 -5.52 -5.90
CA PHE A 290 -7.25 -4.07 -5.99
C PHE A 290 -7.53 -3.48 -4.61
N TYR A 291 -6.69 -2.55 -4.16
CA TYR A 291 -6.94 -1.87 -2.89
C TYR A 291 -7.87 -0.66 -3.12
N SER A 292 -8.87 -0.49 -2.27
CA SER A 292 -9.59 0.77 -2.19
C SER A 292 -8.68 1.83 -1.54
N LYS A 293 -8.66 3.06 -2.05
CA LYS A 293 -8.16 4.21 -1.26
C LYS A 293 -8.85 4.11 0.11
N GLY A 294 -8.09 3.89 1.19
CA GLY A 294 -8.66 3.51 2.49
C GLY A 294 -9.76 4.48 2.95
N ARG A 295 -10.58 4.11 3.93
CA ARG A 295 -11.54 5.07 4.51
C ARG A 295 -10.81 6.06 5.41
N VAL A 296 -11.20 7.34 5.36
CA VAL A 296 -10.81 8.33 6.36
C VAL A 296 -11.63 8.00 7.61
N GLN A 297 -11.01 7.36 8.59
CA GLN A 297 -11.51 7.35 9.95
C GLN A 297 -10.38 7.91 10.79
N LEU A 298 -10.46 9.21 11.11
CA LEU A 298 -9.64 9.79 12.16
C LEU A 298 -9.93 8.97 13.42
N ASN A 299 -8.90 8.30 13.93
CA ASN A 299 -9.02 7.55 15.17
C ASN A 299 -9.30 8.58 16.26
N ILE A 300 -10.50 8.55 16.86
CA ILE A 300 -10.92 9.42 17.98
C ILE A 300 -9.90 9.41 19.15
N LYS A 301 -9.02 8.39 19.20
CA LYS A 301 -7.90 8.31 20.15
C LYS A 301 -6.77 9.31 19.89
N GLU A 302 -6.48 9.67 18.64
CA GLU A 302 -5.40 10.62 18.30
C GLU A 302 -5.81 12.07 18.63
N GLN A 303 -7.08 12.44 18.42
CA GLN A 303 -7.64 13.74 18.83
C GLN A 303 -7.49 14.00 20.34
N LYS A 304 -7.59 12.96 21.18
CA LYS A 304 -7.38 13.11 22.64
C LYS A 304 -5.92 13.29 23.04
N GLN A 305 -4.98 12.91 22.17
CA GLN A 305 -3.56 12.92 22.46
C GLN A 305 -2.90 14.26 22.06
N TYR A 306 -3.50 15.01 21.15
CA TYR A 306 -2.98 16.28 20.61
C TYR A 306 -4.10 17.35 20.54
N PRO A 307 -4.49 17.95 21.68
CA PRO A 307 -5.56 18.95 21.74
C PRO A 307 -5.26 20.26 20.99
N GLU A 308 -4.01 20.51 20.61
CA GLU A 308 -3.61 21.58 19.69
C GLU A 308 -4.15 21.40 18.25
N LEU A 309 -4.64 20.20 17.92
CA LEU A 309 -5.35 19.90 16.68
C LEU A 309 -6.86 20.23 16.79
N ASP A 310 -7.28 21.16 17.66
CA ASP A 310 -8.68 21.62 17.75
C ASP A 310 -8.84 23.10 17.32
N GLU A 311 -7.74 23.73 16.86
CA GLU A 311 -7.75 25.11 16.37
C GLU A 311 -8.48 25.23 15.03
N GLU A 312 -9.10 26.40 14.80
CA GLU A 312 -9.97 26.72 13.66
C GLU A 312 -9.32 26.42 12.30
N GLN A 313 -10.18 26.18 11.30
CA GLN A 313 -9.82 25.82 9.93
C GLN A 313 -9.09 26.96 9.20
N ASP A 314 -7.81 27.18 9.50
CA ASP A 314 -6.97 28.08 8.70
C ASP A 314 -6.37 27.31 7.51
N ILE A 315 -6.68 27.79 6.31
CA ILE A 315 -6.01 27.38 5.09
C ILE A 315 -4.60 27.98 5.13
N ASP A 316 -3.59 27.13 5.34
CA ASP A 316 -2.20 27.55 5.38
C ASP A 316 -1.62 27.56 3.95
N TYR A 317 -1.45 28.75 3.38
CA TYR A 317 -0.86 28.92 2.07
C TYR A 317 0.66 28.97 2.15
N ILE A 318 1.33 28.17 1.31
CA ILE A 318 2.78 28.29 1.12
C ILE A 318 3.10 29.67 0.53
N GLU A 319 4.09 30.36 1.09
CA GLU A 319 4.50 31.69 0.64
C GLU A 319 4.81 31.69 -0.87
N ARG A 320 4.23 32.66 -1.61
CA ARG A 320 4.38 32.81 -3.09
C ARG A 320 3.96 31.59 -3.90
N SER A 321 3.12 30.74 -3.33
CA SER A 321 2.48 29.62 -4.02
C SER A 321 0.96 29.73 -3.91
N THR A 322 0.28 28.97 -4.78
CA THR A 322 -1.15 28.67 -4.68
C THR A 322 -1.42 27.39 -3.91
N SER A 323 -0.37 26.62 -3.61
CA SER A 323 -0.45 25.44 -2.76
C SER A 323 -0.86 25.84 -1.35
N ALA A 324 -1.87 25.14 -0.83
CA ALA A 324 -2.31 25.30 0.55
C ALA A 324 -2.51 23.94 1.22
N SER A 325 -2.31 23.91 2.53
CA SER A 325 -2.70 22.79 3.38
C SER A 325 -3.89 23.17 4.24
N ILE A 326 -4.80 22.22 4.43
CA ILE A 326 -5.89 22.32 5.40
C ILE A 326 -5.59 21.30 6.49
N HIS A 327 -5.47 21.76 7.73
CA HIS A 327 -5.36 20.87 8.88
C HIS A 327 -6.74 20.28 9.20
N VAL A 328 -6.90 18.98 8.96
CA VAL A 328 -8.18 18.28 9.09
C VAL A 328 -8.40 17.86 10.54
N THR A 329 -8.83 18.81 11.37
CA THR A 329 -9.22 18.55 12.75
C THR A 329 -10.64 17.98 12.84
N SER A 330 -11.50 18.35 11.87
CA SER A 330 -12.87 17.84 11.71
C SER A 330 -13.29 17.87 10.23
N ASP A 331 -13.33 16.72 9.54
CA ASP A 331 -13.89 16.52 8.19
C ASP A 331 -13.72 17.69 7.19
N ALA A 332 -12.56 18.34 7.23
CA ALA A 332 -12.27 19.50 6.40
C ALA A 332 -11.93 19.02 4.98
N TYR A 333 -12.80 19.35 4.02
CA TYR A 333 -12.60 19.12 2.60
C TYR A 333 -12.38 20.46 1.90
N PHE A 334 -11.63 20.45 0.80
CA PHE A 334 -11.62 21.58 -0.13
C PHE A 334 -13.03 21.74 -0.71
N ASP A 335 -13.68 22.85 -0.40
CA ASP A 335 -14.93 23.23 -1.03
C ASP A 335 -14.68 24.07 -2.29
N ASN A 336 -15.76 24.38 -3.02
CA ASN A 336 -15.66 25.19 -4.23
C ASN A 336 -15.15 26.61 -3.93
N SER A 337 -15.51 27.20 -2.78
CA SER A 337 -15.03 28.52 -2.35
C SER A 337 -13.52 28.55 -2.19
N THR A 338 -12.96 27.52 -1.54
CA THR A 338 -11.52 27.35 -1.35
C THR A 338 -10.81 27.19 -2.69
N THR A 339 -11.38 26.37 -3.57
CA THR A 339 -10.86 26.13 -4.94
C THR A 339 -10.83 27.42 -5.78
N LEU A 340 -11.91 28.21 -5.70
CA LEU A 340 -11.98 29.51 -6.37
C LEU A 340 -10.97 30.50 -5.79
N THR A 341 -10.81 30.55 -4.47
CA THR A 341 -9.82 31.41 -3.80
C THR A 341 -8.38 31.03 -4.22
N GLN A 342 -8.08 29.74 -4.33
CA GLN A 342 -6.80 29.26 -4.86
C GLN A 342 -6.58 29.69 -6.32
N SER A 343 -7.63 29.63 -7.14
CA SER A 343 -7.59 30.05 -8.55
C SER A 343 -7.40 31.56 -8.68
N GLU A 344 -8.11 32.37 -7.88
CA GLU A 344 -7.92 33.82 -7.83
C GLU A 344 -6.49 34.19 -7.43
N ARG A 345 -5.97 33.54 -6.37
CA ARG A 345 -4.57 33.70 -5.95
C ARG A 345 -3.59 33.34 -7.07
N LEU A 346 -3.86 32.28 -7.84
CA LEU A 346 -3.05 31.89 -8.98
C LEU A 346 -2.99 33.00 -10.02
N PHE A 347 -4.15 33.54 -10.39
CA PHE A 347 -4.20 34.63 -11.36
C PHE A 347 -3.58 35.92 -10.84
N GLN A 348 -3.74 36.25 -9.55
CA GLN A 348 -3.01 37.38 -8.95
C GLN A 348 -1.49 37.21 -9.05
N LEU A 349 -0.96 35.99 -8.88
CA LEU A 349 0.48 35.72 -9.05
C LEU A 349 0.95 35.81 -10.52
N LEU A 350 0.03 35.68 -11.49
CA LEU A 350 0.30 35.72 -12.93
C LEU A 350 0.08 37.11 -13.55
N GLU A 351 -0.98 37.82 -13.15
CA GLU A 351 -1.50 39.05 -13.76
C GLU A 351 -0.48 40.20 -13.76
N PHE A 352 0.48 40.19 -12.83
CA PHE A 352 1.49 41.25 -12.73
C PHE A 352 2.74 41.05 -13.61
N LYS A 353 2.73 40.12 -14.56
CA LYS A 353 3.91 39.79 -15.37
C LYS A 353 3.67 40.07 -16.85
N GLU A 354 4.14 41.23 -17.33
CA GLU A 354 4.11 41.65 -18.75
C GLU A 354 4.69 40.57 -19.69
N CYS A 355 5.58 39.70 -19.21
CA CYS A 355 6.13 38.59 -19.98
C CYS A 355 5.11 37.51 -20.36
N PHE A 356 3.94 37.45 -19.70
CA PHE A 356 2.86 36.51 -20.03
C PHE A 356 1.73 37.15 -20.85
N LYS A 357 1.91 38.40 -21.29
CA LYS A 357 0.97 39.06 -22.19
C LYS A 357 0.84 38.24 -23.48
N ASN A 358 -0.40 38.06 -23.95
CA ASN A 358 -0.74 37.27 -25.14
C ASN A 358 -0.45 35.77 -25.03
N HIS A 359 -0.29 35.24 -23.82
CA HIS A 359 -0.25 33.80 -23.60
C HIS A 359 -1.66 33.25 -23.41
N GLU A 360 -1.90 32.05 -23.91
CA GLU A 360 -3.05 31.26 -23.51
C GLU A 360 -2.71 30.54 -22.20
N ILE A 361 -3.69 30.40 -21.31
CA ILE A 361 -3.55 29.63 -20.07
C ILE A 361 -4.50 28.46 -20.16
N GLU A 362 -3.95 27.25 -20.06
CA GLU A 362 -4.72 26.02 -20.00
C GLU A 362 -4.51 25.40 -18.62
N ILE A 363 -5.63 25.18 -17.90
CA ILE A 363 -5.62 24.61 -16.56
C ILE A 363 -6.22 23.21 -16.64
N ILE A 364 -5.47 22.21 -16.18
CA ILE A 364 -5.91 20.83 -16.05
C ILE A 364 -6.22 20.58 -14.58
N VAL A 365 -7.48 20.22 -14.34
CA VAL A 365 -8.01 19.72 -13.08
C VAL A 365 -8.61 18.34 -13.31
N ASP A 366 -8.80 17.56 -12.25
CA ASP A 366 -9.64 16.38 -12.33
C ASP A 366 -11.13 16.78 -12.45
N ASN A 367 -12.01 15.79 -12.64
CA ASN A 367 -13.45 16.04 -12.71
C ASN A 367 -14.13 15.87 -11.34
N ALA A 368 -13.48 16.29 -10.26
CA ALA A 368 -14.11 16.39 -8.95
C ALA A 368 -15.28 17.38 -9.00
N THR A 369 -16.33 17.10 -8.24
CA THR A 369 -17.53 17.94 -8.19
C THR A 369 -17.22 19.37 -7.73
N THR A 370 -16.18 19.56 -6.93
CA THR A 370 -15.68 20.86 -6.46
C THR A 370 -15.08 21.69 -7.58
N HIS A 371 -14.39 21.07 -8.55
CA HIS A 371 -13.82 21.71 -9.74
C HIS A 371 -14.87 22.11 -10.77
N SER A 372 -15.94 21.32 -10.91
CA SER A 372 -17.02 21.61 -11.84
C SER A 372 -18.17 22.39 -11.22
N ALA A 373 -18.23 22.52 -9.89
CA ALA A 373 -19.28 23.26 -9.20
C ALA A 373 -19.30 24.71 -9.70
N ARG A 374 -20.43 25.08 -10.30
CA ARG A 374 -20.67 26.44 -10.76
C ARG A 374 -21.67 27.07 -9.80
N PRO A 375 -21.34 28.20 -9.16
CA PRO A 375 -22.37 29.01 -8.53
C PRO A 375 -23.34 29.43 -9.64
N TYR A 376 -24.60 29.02 -9.53
CA TYR A 376 -25.61 29.50 -10.45
C TYR A 376 -26.18 30.80 -9.92
N HIS A 377 -26.33 31.78 -10.80
CA HIS A 377 -26.99 33.02 -10.43
C HIS A 377 -28.48 32.94 -10.80
N LEU A 378 -29.32 33.65 -10.07
CA LEU A 378 -30.76 33.73 -10.38
C LEU A 378 -31.01 34.22 -11.82
N LEU A 379 -30.12 35.08 -12.33
CA LEU A 379 -30.13 35.61 -13.71
C LEU A 379 -29.85 34.54 -14.78
N ASP A 380 -29.33 33.38 -14.41
CA ASP A 380 -29.06 32.29 -15.34
C ASP A 380 -30.32 31.47 -15.67
N PHE A 381 -31.43 31.70 -14.98
CA PHE A 381 -32.69 31.00 -15.25
C PHE A 381 -33.55 31.76 -16.28
N GLY A 382 -34.21 31.00 -17.15
CA GLY A 382 -35.25 31.52 -18.01
C GLY A 382 -36.62 31.57 -17.32
N LYS A 383 -37.54 32.35 -17.90
CA LYS A 383 -38.87 32.59 -17.31
C LYS A 383 -39.77 31.35 -17.30
N GLY A 384 -39.81 30.61 -18.41
CA GLY A 384 -40.84 29.59 -18.68
C GLY A 384 -40.33 28.15 -18.73
N VAL A 385 -41.25 27.21 -18.92
CA VAL A 385 -40.90 25.80 -19.11
C VAL A 385 -40.02 25.62 -20.35
N SER A 386 -39.06 24.69 -20.29
CA SER A 386 -38.12 24.41 -21.39
C SER A 386 -37.21 25.59 -21.75
N THR A 387 -36.98 26.51 -20.82
CA THR A 387 -36.00 27.60 -20.96
C THR A 387 -34.73 27.32 -20.16
N ARG A 388 -33.76 28.25 -20.17
CA ARG A 388 -32.45 28.09 -19.52
C ARG A 388 -32.61 27.72 -18.04
N CYS A 389 -31.88 26.70 -17.60
CA CYS A 389 -31.84 26.29 -16.21
C CYS A 389 -30.44 25.73 -15.92
N PRO A 390 -29.66 26.37 -15.04
CA PRO A 390 -28.27 26.01 -14.83
C PRO A 390 -28.07 24.80 -13.91
N VAL A 391 -29.12 24.33 -13.23
CA VAL A 391 -29.05 23.23 -12.26
C VAL A 391 -30.24 22.30 -12.33
N ASP A 392 -30.04 21.07 -11.84
CA ASP A 392 -31.05 20.02 -11.81
C ASP A 392 -31.96 20.07 -10.58
N GLU A 393 -31.47 20.62 -9.47
CA GLU A 393 -32.19 20.76 -8.21
C GLU A 393 -31.72 22.00 -7.44
N LEU A 394 -32.64 22.70 -6.77
CA LEU A 394 -32.34 23.72 -5.76
C LEU A 394 -32.38 23.06 -4.38
N GLN A 395 -31.34 23.22 -3.57
CA GLN A 395 -31.34 22.78 -2.17
C GLN A 395 -31.12 23.99 -1.24
N TRP A 396 -31.82 24.01 -0.11
CA TRP A 396 -31.67 25.05 0.90
C TRP A 396 -32.07 24.56 2.29
N ILE A 397 -31.57 25.23 3.32
CA ILE A 397 -31.97 24.96 4.70
C ILE A 397 -33.11 25.93 5.05
N ASP A 398 -34.24 25.41 5.53
CA ASP A 398 -35.36 26.24 5.96
C ASP A 398 -35.11 26.87 7.35
N SER A 399 -36.04 27.72 7.81
CA SER A 399 -35.94 28.38 9.12
C SER A 399 -35.93 27.44 10.32
N LYS A 400 -36.17 26.14 10.12
CA LYS A 400 -36.12 25.10 11.16
C LYS A 400 -34.86 24.24 11.07
N GLY A 401 -33.91 24.58 10.20
CA GLY A 401 -32.71 23.79 9.99
C GLY A 401 -32.92 22.53 9.13
N VAL A 402 -34.09 22.39 8.47
CA VAL A 402 -34.38 21.21 7.64
C VAL A 402 -33.93 21.48 6.21
N ILE A 403 -33.15 20.55 5.65
CA ILE A 403 -32.78 20.58 4.23
C ILE A 403 -34.03 20.35 3.38
N LYS A 404 -34.33 21.31 2.51
CA LYS A 404 -35.35 21.26 1.48
C LYS A 404 -34.69 21.13 0.13
N SER A 405 -35.36 20.44 -0.78
CA SER A 405 -34.92 20.31 -2.15
C SER A 405 -36.08 20.49 -3.13
N LEU A 406 -35.79 21.05 -4.31
CA LEU A 406 -36.76 21.29 -5.36
C LEU A 406 -36.14 20.94 -6.72
N PRO A 407 -36.59 19.85 -7.38
CA PRO A 407 -36.07 19.51 -8.70
C PRO A 407 -36.42 20.61 -9.71
N CYS A 408 -35.47 21.05 -10.50
CA CYS A 408 -35.65 22.08 -11.52
C CYS A 408 -36.25 21.55 -12.82
N TYR A 409 -36.38 20.23 -12.96
CA TYR A 409 -36.99 19.56 -14.12
C TYR A 409 -38.31 18.90 -13.75
N ILE A 410 -39.23 18.89 -14.72
CA ILE A 410 -40.57 18.33 -14.54
C ILE A 410 -40.47 16.79 -14.53
N GLN A 411 -40.91 16.17 -13.43
CA GLN A 411 -40.78 14.72 -13.23
C GLN A 411 -41.92 13.90 -13.87
N GLN A 412 -43.10 14.51 -14.06
CA GLN A 412 -44.32 13.83 -14.53
C GLN A 412 -45.13 14.70 -15.49
N GLY A 413 -45.99 14.06 -16.31
CA GLY A 413 -46.89 14.73 -17.27
C GLY A 413 -46.31 14.91 -18.68
N SER A 414 -47.02 15.68 -19.51
CA SER A 414 -46.67 15.93 -20.93
C SER A 414 -45.35 16.68 -21.13
N ASP A 415 -44.89 17.40 -20.10
CA ASP A 415 -43.65 18.18 -20.11
C ASP A 415 -42.51 17.49 -19.35
N ARG A 416 -42.60 16.17 -19.10
CA ARG A 416 -41.55 15.42 -18.38
C ARG A 416 -40.17 15.63 -19.04
N GLY A 417 -39.17 15.92 -18.21
CA GLY A 417 -37.80 16.17 -18.64
C GLY A 417 -37.53 17.59 -19.14
N LYS A 418 -38.55 18.46 -19.23
CA LYS A 418 -38.34 19.89 -19.52
C LYS A 418 -38.02 20.64 -18.23
N SER A 419 -37.18 21.67 -18.34
CA SER A 419 -36.88 22.58 -17.23
C SER A 419 -38.15 23.35 -16.82
N LYS A 420 -38.29 23.67 -15.52
CA LYS A 420 -39.46 24.38 -14.97
C LYS A 420 -39.47 25.87 -15.31
N GLY A 421 -38.30 26.52 -15.37
CA GLY A 421 -38.16 27.98 -15.43
C GLY A 421 -38.59 28.67 -14.12
N LEU A 422 -38.25 29.96 -13.98
CA LEU A 422 -38.48 30.70 -12.74
C LEU A 422 -39.95 30.84 -12.35
N PHE A 423 -40.86 30.96 -13.33
CA PHE A 423 -42.27 31.12 -13.00
C PHE A 423 -42.82 29.90 -12.25
N LYS A 424 -42.54 28.70 -12.77
CA LYS A 424 -43.00 27.46 -12.14
C LYS A 424 -42.27 27.17 -10.83
N ILE A 425 -40.97 27.47 -10.77
CA ILE A 425 -40.20 27.39 -9.51
C ILE A 425 -40.82 28.32 -8.44
N ALA A 426 -41.13 29.57 -8.77
CA ALA A 426 -41.75 30.52 -7.84
C ALA A 426 -43.13 30.08 -7.34
N VAL A 427 -43.93 29.44 -8.20
CA VAL A 427 -45.22 28.85 -7.78
C VAL A 427 -45.00 27.69 -6.80
N GLU A 428 -44.06 26.78 -7.07
CA GLU A 428 -43.77 25.64 -6.18
C GLU A 428 -43.12 26.06 -4.86
N LEU A 429 -42.39 27.18 -4.85
CA LEU A 429 -41.87 27.83 -3.64
C LEU A 429 -42.93 28.67 -2.89
N ASN A 430 -44.18 28.66 -3.33
CA ASN A 430 -45.29 29.43 -2.74
C ASN A 430 -45.08 30.96 -2.74
N CYS A 431 -44.30 31.49 -3.68
CA CYS A 431 -44.08 32.94 -3.82
C CYS A 431 -45.21 33.66 -4.59
N ASN A 432 -46.18 32.90 -5.15
CA ASN A 432 -47.38 33.41 -5.82
C ASN A 432 -47.13 34.53 -6.86
N PRO A 433 -46.30 34.30 -7.90
CA PRO A 433 -46.04 35.31 -8.92
C PRO A 433 -47.31 35.63 -9.73
N SER A 434 -47.47 36.90 -10.13
CA SER A 434 -48.52 37.29 -11.09
C SER A 434 -48.39 36.49 -12.39
N PRO A 435 -49.48 35.97 -13.01
CA PRO A 435 -49.40 35.26 -14.28
C PRO A 435 -48.73 36.05 -15.42
N LYS A 436 -48.70 37.38 -15.30
CA LYS A 436 -48.04 38.29 -16.25
C LYS A 436 -46.63 38.71 -15.84
N ALA A 437 -46.12 38.21 -14.72
CA ALA A 437 -44.82 38.59 -14.17
C ALA A 437 -43.72 38.48 -15.23
N THR A 438 -42.98 39.56 -15.42
CA THR A 438 -41.80 39.64 -16.26
C THR A 438 -40.65 38.85 -15.62
N LEU A 439 -39.62 38.54 -16.42
CA LEU A 439 -38.43 37.85 -15.88
C LEU A 439 -37.75 38.68 -14.78
N SER A 440 -37.71 40.01 -14.91
CA SER A 440 -37.15 40.91 -13.89
C SER A 440 -37.94 40.89 -12.58
N GLU A 441 -39.28 40.86 -12.65
CA GLU A 441 -40.13 40.75 -11.45
C GLU A 441 -39.92 39.40 -10.76
N LEU A 442 -39.77 38.32 -11.52
CA LEU A 442 -39.43 36.99 -10.98
C LEU A 442 -38.05 36.99 -10.30
N HIS A 443 -37.05 37.67 -10.89
CA HIS A 443 -35.75 37.83 -10.26
C HIS A 443 -35.87 38.58 -8.93
N GLN A 444 -36.58 39.71 -8.88
CA GLN A 444 -36.76 40.46 -7.64
C GLN A 444 -37.52 39.66 -6.58
N LEU A 445 -38.57 38.93 -6.99
CA LEU A 445 -39.37 38.10 -6.09
C LEU A 445 -38.54 36.98 -5.44
N LEU A 446 -37.68 36.33 -6.22
CA LEU A 446 -36.89 35.18 -5.78
C LEU A 446 -35.52 35.54 -5.18
N ALA A 447 -35.01 36.75 -5.39
CA ALA A 447 -33.71 37.19 -4.88
C ALA A 447 -33.58 37.06 -3.35
N ASN A 448 -34.70 37.18 -2.63
CA ASN A 448 -34.73 37.06 -1.17
C ASN A 448 -35.15 35.67 -0.67
N HIS A 449 -35.44 34.72 -1.57
CA HIS A 449 -35.85 33.39 -1.17
C HIS A 449 -34.63 32.54 -0.79
N PRO A 450 -34.65 31.78 0.32
CA PRO A 450 -33.51 30.99 0.79
C PRO A 450 -32.91 30.04 -0.27
N ALA A 451 -33.75 29.50 -1.16
CA ALA A 451 -33.35 28.67 -2.30
C ALA A 451 -32.38 29.34 -3.29
N PHE A 452 -32.27 30.67 -3.26
CA PHE A 452 -31.41 31.47 -4.13
C PHE A 452 -30.38 32.32 -3.37
N GLN A 453 -30.40 32.32 -2.04
CA GLN A 453 -29.45 33.08 -1.22
C GLN A 453 -28.17 32.32 -0.84
N ASN A 454 -28.21 30.98 -0.79
CA ASN A 454 -27.11 30.15 -0.27
C ASN A 454 -26.53 29.20 -1.32
N VAL A 455 -26.47 29.63 -2.57
CA VAL A 455 -26.22 28.71 -3.67
C VAL A 455 -24.74 28.56 -3.96
N VAL A 456 -24.19 27.46 -3.45
CA VAL A 456 -23.12 26.71 -4.12
C VAL A 456 -23.59 25.26 -4.10
N LEU A 457 -24.03 24.72 -5.24
CA LEU A 457 -24.36 23.31 -5.38
C LEU A 457 -23.37 22.62 -6.31
N PRO A 458 -22.91 21.39 -6.00
CA PRO A 458 -22.16 20.58 -6.94
C PRO A 458 -23.04 20.26 -8.16
N ILE A 459 -22.48 20.40 -9.38
CA ILE A 459 -23.13 20.05 -10.66
C ILE A 459 -23.30 18.53 -10.77
#